data_AF-A0A2E0ULG3-F1
#
_entry.id   AF-A0A2E0ULG3-F1
#
_cell.length_a   1.000
_cell.length_b   1.000
_cell.length_c   1.000
_cell.angle_alpha   90.00
_cell.angle_beta   90.00
_cell.angle_gamma   90.00
#
_symmetry.space_group_name_H-M   'P 1'
#
loop_
_entity.id
_entity.type
_entity.pdbx_description
1 polymer ?
#
loop_
_entity_poly.entity_id
_entity_poly.type
_entity_poly.pdbx_seq_one_letter_code
_entity_poly.pdbx_strand_id
1 'polypeptide(L)'
;MTDEELYNVNFFKPKSGHAKANTKLILILATIWAVGVFGFQILLMITTEPTPEPAYAMFEDSWAVISENPDAPMEVKREFAHSLLFVLGKNIAVSDAEKAILKEALSTTVYSMLPGEEAAVMTAQPAEAAYAAAKDVLQLKDDGFDKIKADLIPFSLVQVSSAELSPEVSNKLPGIMSLYLIHNRSGLTDTTFLGFPFHYWYTAQFLLILFVILCLIYAVTTDRMNKKHAFVETT
;
A
#
# COMPACT_ATOMS: atom_id res chain seq x y z
N MET A 1 -0.34 -52.80 -28.77
CA MET A 1 0.16 -51.42 -28.82
C MET A 1 1.43 -51.46 -29.61
N THR A 2 1.52 -50.71 -30.70
CA THR A 2 2.79 -50.45 -31.40
C THR A 2 3.65 -49.53 -30.53
N ASP A 3 4.98 -49.55 -30.72
CA ASP A 3 5.88 -48.68 -29.96
C ASP A 3 5.49 -47.19 -30.10
N GLU A 4 4.99 -46.77 -31.27
CA GLU A 4 4.47 -45.42 -31.49
C GLU A 4 3.31 -45.02 -30.54
N GLU A 5 2.44 -45.95 -30.14
CA GLU A 5 1.33 -45.66 -29.22
C GLU A 5 1.78 -45.55 -27.75
N LEU A 6 2.91 -46.17 -27.39
CA LEU A 6 3.51 -46.06 -26.06
C LEU A 6 4.17 -44.69 -25.86
N TYR A 7 4.78 -44.13 -26.91
CA TYR A 7 5.53 -42.86 -26.85
C TYR A 7 4.77 -41.63 -27.34
N ASN A 8 3.53 -41.76 -27.83
CA ASN A 8 2.70 -40.61 -28.20
C ASN A 8 2.16 -39.89 -26.94
N VAL A 9 2.91 -38.90 -26.47
CA VAL A 9 2.54 -38.06 -25.33
C VAL A 9 1.67 -36.90 -25.81
N ASN A 10 0.36 -36.97 -25.53
CA ASN A 10 -0.54 -35.83 -25.69
C ASN A 10 -1.16 -35.47 -24.35
N PHE A 11 -0.87 -34.26 -23.87
CA PHE A 11 -1.36 -33.77 -22.58
C PHE A 11 -2.89 -33.65 -22.54
N PHE A 12 -3.51 -33.18 -23.63
CA PHE A 12 -4.94 -32.93 -23.72
C PHE A 12 -5.76 -34.16 -24.15
N LYS A 13 -5.11 -35.15 -24.77
CA LYS A 13 -5.72 -36.42 -25.19
C LYS A 13 -4.81 -37.62 -24.86
N PRO A 14 -4.56 -37.92 -23.57
CA PRO A 14 -3.66 -39.01 -23.18
C PRO A 14 -4.25 -40.37 -23.55
N LYS A 15 -3.52 -41.15 -24.36
CA LYS A 15 -3.98 -42.46 -24.87
C LYS A 15 -3.52 -43.62 -23.99
N SER A 16 -2.26 -43.63 -23.54
CA SER A 16 -1.71 -44.70 -22.70
C SER A 16 -2.11 -44.55 -21.21
N GLY A 17 -2.11 -45.67 -20.48
CA GLY A 17 -2.41 -45.66 -19.03
C GLY A 17 -1.43 -44.81 -18.23
N HIS A 18 -0.15 -44.82 -18.63
CA HIS A 18 0.91 -43.97 -18.06
C HIS A 18 0.64 -42.49 -18.33
N ALA A 19 0.36 -42.10 -19.58
CA ALA A 19 0.08 -40.71 -19.94
C ALA A 19 -1.15 -40.16 -19.19
N LYS A 20 -2.21 -40.97 -19.03
CA LYS A 20 -3.41 -40.59 -18.26
C LYS A 20 -3.08 -40.33 -16.79
N ALA A 21 -2.29 -41.20 -16.18
CA ALA A 21 -1.85 -41.04 -14.79
C ALA A 21 -0.97 -39.79 -14.63
N ASN A 22 -0.07 -39.53 -15.59
CA ASN A 22 0.82 -38.37 -15.54
C ASN A 22 0.08 -37.06 -15.71
N THR A 23 -0.82 -36.95 -16.70
CA THR A 23 -1.67 -35.77 -16.88
C THR A 23 -2.50 -35.51 -15.62
N LYS A 24 -3.08 -36.56 -14.99
CA LYS A 24 -3.84 -36.41 -13.74
C LYS A 24 -2.98 -35.86 -12.61
N LEU A 25 -1.76 -36.39 -12.43
CA LEU A 25 -0.81 -35.90 -11.43
C LEU A 25 -0.48 -34.42 -11.66
N ILE A 26 -0.13 -34.05 -12.89
CA ILE A 26 0.19 -32.67 -13.26
C ILE A 26 -0.99 -31.74 -12.96
N LEU A 27 -2.22 -32.13 -13.34
CA LEU A 27 -3.41 -31.33 -13.07
C LEU A 27 -3.65 -31.12 -11.57
N ILE A 28 -3.45 -32.15 -10.74
CA ILE A 28 -3.59 -32.04 -9.28
C ILE A 28 -2.54 -31.05 -8.73
N LEU A 29 -1.27 -31.22 -9.09
CA LEU A 29 -0.19 -30.36 -8.59
C LEU A 29 -0.36 -28.91 -9.05
N ALA A 30 -0.74 -28.70 -10.32
CA ALA A 30 -1.05 -27.38 -10.86
C ALA A 30 -2.25 -26.74 -10.15
N THR A 31 -3.28 -27.53 -9.79
CA THR A 31 -4.42 -27.04 -9.03
C THR A 31 -4.02 -26.61 -7.62
N ILE A 32 -3.20 -27.40 -6.92
CA ILE A 32 -2.69 -27.05 -5.58
C ILE A 32 -1.89 -25.75 -5.64
N TRP A 33 -0.99 -25.64 -6.62
CA TRP A 33 -0.22 -24.42 -6.85
C TRP A 33 -1.12 -23.22 -7.13
N ALA A 34 -2.10 -23.36 -8.04
CA ALA A 34 -3.03 -22.30 -8.39
C ALA A 34 -3.86 -21.86 -7.17
N VAL A 35 -4.36 -22.79 -6.36
CA VAL A 35 -5.06 -22.47 -5.11
C VAL A 35 -4.13 -21.77 -4.12
N GLY A 36 -2.88 -22.22 -3.98
CA GLY A 36 -1.90 -21.57 -3.11
C GLY A 36 -1.63 -20.12 -3.50
N VAL A 37 -1.44 -19.86 -4.80
CA VAL A 37 -1.13 -18.54 -5.35
C VAL A 37 -2.37 -17.64 -5.36
N PHE A 38 -3.44 -18.06 -6.03
CA PHE A 38 -4.62 -17.22 -6.24
C PHE A 38 -5.60 -17.27 -5.06
N GLY A 39 -5.75 -18.42 -4.40
CA GLY A 39 -6.64 -18.58 -3.26
C GLY A 39 -6.24 -17.68 -2.09
N PHE A 40 -4.94 -17.46 -1.86
CA PHE A 40 -4.49 -16.50 -0.85
C PHE A 40 -4.81 -15.05 -1.21
N GLN A 41 -4.67 -14.66 -2.49
CA GLN A 41 -5.04 -13.32 -2.94
C GLN A 41 -6.54 -13.06 -2.83
N ILE A 42 -7.35 -14.06 -3.19
CA ILE A 42 -8.81 -14.03 -3.01
C ILE A 42 -9.16 -13.94 -1.53
N LEU A 43 -8.48 -14.70 -0.67
CA LEU A 43 -8.70 -14.66 0.77
C LEU A 43 -8.39 -13.28 1.35
N LEU A 44 -7.28 -12.64 0.92
CA LEU A 44 -6.99 -11.26 1.31
C LEU A 44 -8.10 -10.32 0.86
N MET A 45 -8.51 -10.39 -0.41
CA MET A 45 -9.57 -9.54 -0.96
C MET A 45 -10.90 -9.66 -0.19
N ILE A 46 -11.25 -10.86 0.27
CA ILE A 46 -12.51 -11.10 1.01
C ILE A 46 -12.42 -10.67 2.47
N THR A 47 -11.23 -10.77 3.08
CA THR A 47 -11.06 -10.55 4.53
C THR A 47 -10.63 -9.14 4.89
N THR A 48 -10.25 -8.31 3.92
CA THR A 48 -9.83 -6.93 4.17
C THR A 48 -11.01 -6.00 4.41
N GLU A 49 -10.88 -5.17 5.44
CA GLU A 49 -11.83 -4.11 5.79
C GLU A 49 -11.15 -2.74 5.71
N PRO A 50 -11.87 -1.68 5.28
CA PRO A 50 -11.34 -0.32 5.24
C PRO A 50 -11.08 0.17 6.66
N THR A 51 -9.81 0.31 7.02
CA THR A 51 -9.39 0.71 8.36
C THR A 51 -8.68 2.07 8.30
N PRO A 52 -9.18 3.09 9.02
CA PRO A 52 -8.53 4.40 9.05
C PRO A 52 -7.21 4.37 9.82
N GLU A 53 -6.20 5.06 9.30
CA GLU A 53 -4.97 5.36 10.04
C GLU A 53 -5.23 6.36 11.18
N PRO A 54 -4.41 6.39 12.24
CA PRO A 54 -4.52 7.40 13.30
C PRO A 54 -4.51 8.85 12.78
N ALA A 55 -3.75 9.11 11.71
CA ALA A 55 -3.72 10.42 11.07
C ALA A 55 -5.06 10.82 10.41
N TYR A 56 -5.90 9.85 10.00
CA TYR A 56 -7.23 10.13 9.48
C TYR A 56 -8.17 10.59 10.59
N ALA A 57 -8.12 9.95 11.76
CA ALA A 57 -8.90 10.38 12.92
C ALA A 57 -8.52 11.81 13.35
N MET A 58 -7.22 12.11 13.39
CA MET A 58 -6.73 13.48 13.65
C MET A 58 -7.26 14.48 12.61
N PHE A 59 -7.31 14.09 11.33
CA PHE A 59 -7.89 14.92 10.29
C PHE A 59 -9.39 15.12 10.49
N GLU A 60 -10.19 14.07 10.72
CA GLU A 60 -11.64 14.21 10.90
C GLU A 60 -11.98 15.12 12.08
N ASP A 61 -11.32 14.92 13.21
CA ASP A 61 -11.53 15.72 14.43
C ASP A 61 -11.20 17.19 14.20
N SER A 62 -10.06 17.47 13.56
CA SER A 62 -9.63 18.85 13.30
C SER A 62 -10.40 19.53 12.15
N TRP A 63 -10.77 18.77 11.13
CA TRP A 63 -11.53 19.25 9.98
C TRP A 63 -12.95 19.67 10.35
N ALA A 64 -13.61 18.92 11.25
CA ALA A 64 -14.94 19.27 11.75
C ALA A 64 -14.98 20.67 12.37
N VAL A 65 -13.91 21.08 13.05
CA VAL A 65 -13.81 22.40 13.67
C VAL A 65 -13.40 23.48 12.66
N ILE A 66 -12.41 23.20 11.81
CA ILE A 66 -11.86 24.18 10.85
C ILE A 66 -12.86 24.53 9.75
N SER A 67 -13.67 23.55 9.31
CA SER A 67 -14.65 23.77 8.25
C SER A 67 -15.81 24.68 8.69
N GLU A 68 -16.12 24.72 9.98
CA GLU A 68 -17.16 25.58 10.55
C GLU A 68 -16.61 26.91 11.11
N ASN A 69 -15.37 26.90 11.61
CA ASN A 69 -14.76 28.05 12.27
C ASN A 69 -13.34 28.36 11.72
N PRO A 70 -13.19 29.41 10.89
CA PRO A 70 -11.89 29.87 10.40
C PRO A 70 -10.90 30.27 11.51
N ASP A 71 -11.42 30.67 12.69
CA ASP A 71 -10.66 31.05 13.87
C ASP A 71 -10.50 29.88 14.87
N ALA A 72 -10.43 28.64 14.35
CA ALA A 72 -10.20 27.45 15.15
C ALA A 72 -8.96 27.60 16.08
N PRO A 73 -8.97 26.95 17.27
CA PRO A 73 -7.84 27.02 18.19
C PRO A 73 -6.52 26.59 17.54
N MET A 74 -5.42 27.21 17.98
CA MET A 74 -4.07 26.96 17.46
C MET A 74 -3.70 25.46 17.44
N GLU A 75 -4.05 24.73 18.50
CA GLU A 75 -3.78 23.30 18.61
C GLU A 75 -4.49 22.49 17.51
N VAL A 76 -5.74 22.83 17.22
CA VAL A 76 -6.55 22.17 16.17
C VAL A 76 -5.95 22.43 14.79
N LYS A 77 -5.55 23.68 14.53
CA LYS A 77 -4.87 24.05 13.27
C LYS A 77 -3.53 23.30 13.10
N ARG A 78 -2.81 23.07 14.20
CA ARG A 78 -1.57 22.29 14.20
C ARG A 78 -1.82 20.82 13.89
N GLU A 79 -2.79 20.19 14.55
CA GLU A 79 -3.17 18.79 14.28
C GLU A 79 -3.61 18.59 12.83
N PHE A 80 -4.39 19.52 12.31
CA PHE A 80 -4.78 19.56 10.91
C PHE A 80 -3.56 19.62 9.98
N ALA A 81 -2.65 20.56 10.20
CA ALA A 81 -1.43 20.69 9.40
C ALA A 81 -0.54 19.44 9.48
N HIS A 82 -0.44 18.78 10.63
CA HIS A 82 0.27 17.50 10.75
C HIS A 82 -0.39 16.41 9.91
N SER A 83 -1.73 16.31 9.91
CA SER A 83 -2.46 15.33 9.09
C SER A 83 -2.17 15.53 7.60
N LEU A 84 -2.12 16.78 7.14
CA LEU A 84 -1.75 17.12 5.75
C LEU A 84 -0.31 16.72 5.43
N LEU A 85 0.63 16.97 6.35
CA LEU A 85 2.03 16.58 6.18
C LEU A 85 2.22 15.05 6.10
N PHE A 86 1.39 14.26 6.81
CA PHE A 86 1.40 12.80 6.66
C PHE A 86 1.05 12.37 5.23
N VAL A 87 0.04 13.00 4.61
CA VAL A 87 -0.35 12.68 3.23
C VAL A 87 0.66 13.22 2.23
N LEU A 88 1.15 14.45 2.40
CA LEU A 88 2.18 15.05 1.56
C LEU A 88 3.51 14.26 1.60
N GLY A 89 3.81 13.62 2.72
CA GLY A 89 4.93 12.67 2.85
C GLY A 89 4.80 11.44 1.95
N LYS A 90 3.59 11.06 1.54
CA LYS A 90 3.31 9.98 0.57
C LYS A 90 3.54 10.45 -0.89
N ASN A 91 4.59 11.25 -1.12
CA ASN A 91 4.85 12.02 -2.36
C ASN A 91 4.77 11.18 -3.66
N ILE A 92 5.15 9.90 -3.64
CA ILE A 92 5.07 9.04 -4.84
C ILE A 92 3.64 8.58 -5.14
N ALA A 93 2.81 8.40 -4.10
CA ALA A 93 1.45 7.88 -4.24
C ALA A 93 0.44 8.99 -4.58
N VAL A 94 0.66 10.22 -4.10
CA VAL A 94 -0.27 11.34 -4.29
C VAL A 94 -0.13 11.93 -5.70
N SER A 95 -1.25 12.15 -6.39
CA SER A 95 -1.25 12.79 -7.72
C SER A 95 -0.86 14.28 -7.63
N ASP A 96 -0.32 14.84 -8.71
CA ASP A 96 0.12 16.26 -8.71
C ASP A 96 -1.03 17.25 -8.49
N ALA A 97 -2.24 16.93 -8.99
CA ALA A 97 -3.43 17.74 -8.77
C ALA A 97 -3.86 17.76 -7.29
N GLU A 98 -3.83 16.59 -6.64
CA GLU A 98 -4.18 16.49 -5.21
C GLU A 98 -3.09 17.08 -4.31
N LYS A 99 -1.81 16.97 -4.71
CA LYS A 99 -0.72 17.68 -4.05
C LYS A 99 -0.95 19.18 -4.05
N ALA A 100 -1.39 19.77 -5.16
CA ALA A 100 -1.68 21.20 -5.20
C ALA A 100 -2.72 21.60 -4.14
N ILE A 101 -3.79 20.82 -4.01
CA ILE A 101 -4.85 21.02 -3.01
C ILE A 101 -4.30 20.89 -1.58
N LEU A 102 -3.51 19.85 -1.30
CA LEU A 102 -2.91 19.61 0.01
C LEU A 102 -1.91 20.71 0.39
N LYS A 103 -1.10 21.17 -0.56
CA LYS A 103 -0.13 22.25 -0.35
C LYS A 103 -0.82 23.58 -0.09
N GLU A 104 -1.87 23.89 -0.84
CA GLU A 104 -2.70 25.08 -0.59
C GLU A 104 -3.31 25.00 0.82
N ALA A 105 -3.95 23.88 1.17
CA ALA A 105 -4.54 23.68 2.49
C ALA A 105 -3.51 23.88 3.62
N LEU A 106 -2.32 23.27 3.48
CA LEU A 106 -1.24 23.41 4.46
C LEU A 106 -0.77 24.87 4.56
N SER A 107 -0.54 25.52 3.42
CA SER A 107 0.00 26.87 3.36
C SER A 107 -0.98 27.89 3.92
N THR A 108 -2.27 27.77 3.61
CA THR A 108 -3.35 28.60 4.18
C THR A 108 -3.46 28.38 5.69
N THR A 109 -3.36 27.13 6.15
CA THR A 109 -3.38 26.82 7.59
C THR A 109 -2.22 27.49 8.30
N VAL A 110 -0.99 27.32 7.78
CA VAL A 110 0.22 27.96 8.31
C VAL A 110 0.09 29.48 8.30
N TYR A 111 -0.37 30.07 7.20
CA TYR A 111 -0.63 31.50 7.10
C TYR A 111 -1.58 32.00 8.19
N SER A 112 -2.67 31.27 8.45
CA SER A 112 -3.67 31.63 9.47
C SER A 112 -3.17 31.51 10.91
N MET A 113 -2.04 30.82 11.12
CA MET A 113 -1.42 30.67 12.45
C MET A 113 -0.31 31.70 12.71
N LEU A 114 0.20 32.35 11.66
CA LEU A 114 1.27 33.35 11.77
C LEU A 114 0.70 34.74 12.10
N PRO A 115 1.38 35.54 12.95
CA PRO A 115 1.02 36.93 13.20
C PRO A 115 1.27 37.82 11.97
N GLY A 116 0.56 38.94 11.85
CA GLY A 116 0.43 39.72 10.59
C GLY A 116 1.71 40.05 9.82
N GLU A 117 2.80 40.45 10.48
CA GLU A 117 4.09 40.71 9.79
C GLU A 117 4.80 39.43 9.35
N GLU A 118 4.67 38.34 10.11
CA GLU A 118 5.24 37.03 9.76
C GLU A 118 4.41 36.34 8.67
N ALA A 119 3.09 36.49 8.68
CA ALA A 119 2.21 35.96 7.65
C ALA A 119 2.56 36.51 6.25
N ALA A 120 3.11 37.73 6.16
CA ALA A 120 3.55 38.33 4.90
C ALA A 120 4.59 37.48 4.15
N VAL A 121 5.39 36.66 4.84
CA VAL A 121 6.41 35.80 4.21
C VAL A 121 5.80 34.70 3.34
N MET A 122 4.52 34.38 3.53
CA MET A 122 3.78 33.38 2.75
C MET A 122 3.07 33.98 1.53
N THR A 123 3.03 35.31 1.42
CA THR A 123 2.35 36.02 0.32
C THR A 123 3.21 36.16 -0.93
N ALA A 124 4.50 35.86 -0.82
CA ALA A 124 5.43 35.65 -1.92
C ALA A 124 5.80 34.16 -2.03
N GLN A 125 6.65 33.79 -2.99
CA GLN A 125 7.22 32.44 -3.04
C GLN A 125 7.87 32.11 -1.68
N PRO A 126 7.42 31.06 -0.98
CA PRO A 126 7.98 30.71 0.33
C PRO A 126 9.49 30.50 0.24
N ALA A 127 10.21 31.08 1.20
CA ALA A 127 11.66 31.02 1.30
C ALA A 127 12.08 30.57 2.71
N GLU A 128 13.38 30.60 3.01
CA GLU A 128 13.95 30.13 4.28
C GLU A 128 13.21 30.67 5.52
N ALA A 129 12.83 31.95 5.52
CA ALA A 129 12.08 32.58 6.61
C ALA A 129 10.68 31.98 6.80
N ALA A 130 9.99 31.67 5.69
CA ALA A 130 8.69 31.01 5.73
C ALA A 130 8.81 29.57 6.26
N TYR A 131 9.88 28.87 5.89
CA TYR A 131 10.13 27.50 6.35
C TYR A 131 10.42 27.46 7.85
N ALA A 132 11.23 28.41 8.34
CA ALA A 132 11.52 28.55 9.77
C ALA A 132 10.26 28.90 10.57
N ALA A 133 9.46 29.85 10.10
CA ALA A 133 8.20 30.25 10.75
C ALA A 133 7.19 29.08 10.78
N ALA A 134 7.06 28.35 9.67
CA ALA A 134 6.21 27.17 9.60
C ALA A 134 6.67 26.06 10.55
N LYS A 135 7.99 25.81 10.64
CA LYS A 135 8.55 24.83 11.57
C LYS A 135 8.23 25.18 13.03
N ASP A 136 8.35 26.46 13.38
CA ASP A 136 8.10 26.96 14.73
C ASP A 136 6.62 26.87 15.13
N VAL A 137 5.71 27.37 14.29
CA VAL A 137 4.26 27.35 14.58
C VAL A 137 3.68 25.94 14.63
N LEU A 138 4.25 25.03 13.82
CA LEU A 138 3.93 23.61 13.82
C LEU A 138 4.64 22.83 14.93
N GLN A 139 5.51 23.47 15.71
CA GLN A 139 6.27 22.87 16.80
C GLN A 139 7.03 21.59 16.38
N LEU A 140 7.60 21.59 15.18
CA LEU A 140 8.33 20.44 14.66
C LEU A 140 9.73 20.35 15.30
N LYS A 141 9.98 19.22 15.97
CA LYS A 141 11.25 18.91 16.61
C LYS A 141 12.29 18.42 15.60
N ASP A 142 13.56 18.51 16.00
CA ASP A 142 14.71 18.06 15.20
C ASP A 142 15.00 16.55 15.31
N ASP A 143 14.08 15.78 15.87
CA ASP A 143 14.19 14.34 16.08
C ASP A 143 12.95 13.57 15.60
N GLY A 144 13.11 12.25 15.50
CA GLY A 144 12.04 11.33 15.13
C GLY A 144 11.35 11.65 13.81
N PHE A 145 10.02 11.51 13.80
CA PHE A 145 9.19 11.79 12.62
C PHE A 145 9.00 13.28 12.36
N ASP A 146 9.19 14.15 13.35
CA ASP A 146 9.00 15.59 13.17
C ASP A 146 10.13 16.20 12.34
N LYS A 147 11.36 15.66 12.46
CA LYS A 147 12.44 16.00 11.54
C LYS A 147 12.06 15.76 10.08
N ILE A 148 11.45 14.61 9.78
CA ILE A 148 11.03 14.27 8.42
C ILE A 148 9.94 15.25 7.94
N LYS A 149 8.98 15.60 8.81
CA LYS A 149 7.96 16.61 8.49
C LYS A 149 8.59 17.98 8.23
N ALA A 150 9.60 18.38 9.00
CA ALA A 150 10.31 19.64 8.80
C ALA A 150 11.06 19.66 7.46
N ASP A 151 11.70 18.55 7.08
CA ASP A 151 12.37 18.39 5.79
C ASP A 151 11.39 18.45 4.60
N LEU A 152 10.10 18.18 4.82
CA LEU A 152 9.04 18.30 3.79
C LEU A 152 8.54 19.73 3.59
N ILE A 153 8.70 20.62 4.58
CA ILE A 153 8.16 21.99 4.52
C ILE A 153 8.60 22.75 3.26
N PRO A 154 9.90 22.77 2.87
CA PRO A 154 10.35 23.50 1.68
C PRO A 154 9.68 23.08 0.38
N PHE A 155 9.18 21.84 0.32
CA PHE A 155 8.52 21.28 -0.86
C PHE A 155 7.00 21.34 -0.76
N SER A 156 6.47 21.62 0.43
CA SER A 156 5.05 21.53 0.76
C SER A 156 4.35 22.88 0.84
N LEU A 157 5.11 23.96 1.09
CA LEU A 157 4.54 25.31 1.11
C LEU A 157 4.44 25.92 -0.28
N VAL A 158 3.34 26.63 -0.51
CA VAL A 158 3.07 27.43 -1.71
C VAL A 158 2.64 28.83 -1.31
N GLN A 159 2.72 29.76 -2.26
CA GLN A 159 2.24 31.12 -2.06
C GLN A 159 0.73 31.12 -1.81
N VAL A 160 0.30 31.82 -0.76
CA VAL A 160 -1.12 32.02 -0.42
C VAL A 160 -1.39 33.48 -0.08
N SER A 161 -2.58 33.97 -0.44
CA SER A 161 -2.98 35.37 -0.23
C SER A 161 -4.11 35.55 0.78
N SER A 162 -4.66 34.44 1.31
CA SER A 162 -5.80 34.45 2.23
C SER A 162 -5.58 33.45 3.36
N ALA A 163 -6.18 33.74 4.52
CA ALA A 163 -6.28 32.83 5.65
C ALA A 163 -7.45 31.85 5.54
N GLU A 164 -8.30 32.02 4.53
CA GLU A 164 -9.44 31.14 4.26
C GLU A 164 -9.12 30.12 3.17
N LEU A 165 -9.59 28.88 3.36
CA LEU A 165 -9.46 27.83 2.37
C LEU A 165 -10.33 28.13 1.16
N SER A 166 -9.81 27.90 -0.04
CA SER A 166 -10.62 28.05 -1.25
C SER A 166 -11.78 27.05 -1.26
N PRO A 167 -12.92 27.39 -1.89
CA PRO A 167 -14.05 26.47 -1.99
C PRO A 167 -13.68 25.14 -2.67
N GLU A 168 -12.71 25.15 -3.59
CA GLU A 168 -12.22 23.94 -4.23
C GLU A 168 -11.52 23.02 -3.22
N VAL A 169 -10.62 23.57 -2.40
CA VAL A 169 -9.92 22.82 -1.36
C VAL A 169 -10.92 22.23 -0.37
N SER A 170 -11.84 23.04 0.15
CA SER A 170 -12.81 22.58 1.15
C SER A 170 -13.70 21.45 0.66
N ASN A 171 -14.05 21.43 -0.62
CA ASN A 171 -14.89 20.38 -1.20
C ASN A 171 -14.11 19.08 -1.48
N LYS A 172 -12.85 19.17 -1.91
CA LYS A 172 -12.07 18.00 -2.35
C LYS A 172 -11.25 17.35 -1.23
N LEU A 173 -10.84 18.13 -0.24
CA LEU A 173 -9.89 17.69 0.78
C LEU A 173 -10.35 16.45 1.56
N PRO A 174 -11.61 16.32 2.03
CA PRO A 174 -12.05 15.13 2.76
C PRO A 174 -11.93 13.84 1.94
N GLY A 175 -12.23 13.91 0.63
CA GLY A 175 -12.09 12.78 -0.29
C GLY A 175 -10.63 12.37 -0.47
N ILE A 176 -9.73 13.35 -0.61
CA ILE A 176 -8.28 13.11 -0.72
C ILE A 176 -7.75 12.45 0.55
N MET A 177 -8.10 13.00 1.72
CA MET A 177 -7.64 12.48 3.01
C MET A 177 -8.15 11.06 3.27
N SER A 178 -9.41 10.78 2.92
CA SER A 178 -9.99 9.43 2.98
C SER A 178 -9.26 8.44 2.08
N LEU A 179 -8.98 8.83 0.83
CA LEU A 179 -8.30 7.99 -0.15
C LEU A 179 -6.89 7.58 0.30
N TYR A 180 -6.14 8.50 0.92
CA TYR A 180 -4.73 8.27 1.27
C TYR A 180 -4.50 7.82 2.71
N LEU A 181 -5.49 7.87 3.59
CA LEU A 181 -5.33 7.49 5.00
C LEU A 181 -6.22 6.32 5.44
N ILE A 182 -7.14 5.85 4.59
CA ILE A 182 -7.91 4.63 4.85
C ILE A 182 -7.33 3.50 4.00
N HIS A 183 -6.87 2.43 4.65
CA HIS A 183 -6.28 1.28 3.98
C HIS A 183 -7.01 0.00 4.34
N ASN A 184 -7.00 -0.92 3.39
CA ASN A 184 -7.55 -2.26 3.57
C ASN A 184 -6.63 -3.08 4.48
N ARG A 185 -7.13 -3.48 5.65
CA ARG A 185 -6.41 -4.32 6.62
C ARG A 185 -7.23 -5.55 6.98
N SER A 186 -6.56 -6.63 7.34
CA SER A 186 -7.19 -7.84 7.88
C SER A 186 -6.28 -8.51 8.89
N GLY A 187 -6.82 -9.49 9.63
CA GLY A 187 -5.99 -10.32 10.50
C GLY A 187 -4.82 -10.97 9.77
N LEU A 188 -4.93 -11.25 8.47
CA LEU A 188 -3.84 -11.82 7.67
C LEU A 188 -2.75 -10.80 7.29
N THR A 189 -3.11 -9.52 7.18
CA THR A 189 -2.12 -8.46 6.93
C THR A 189 -1.41 -8.04 8.21
N ASP A 190 -2.12 -8.08 9.33
CA ASP A 190 -1.66 -7.61 10.64
C ASP A 190 -0.91 -8.67 11.44
N THR A 191 -1.15 -9.96 11.17
CA THR A 191 -0.43 -11.05 11.83
C THR A 191 1.04 -11.02 11.41
N THR A 192 1.93 -11.13 12.39
CA THR A 192 3.37 -11.30 12.14
C THR A 192 3.78 -12.77 12.26
N PHE A 193 4.67 -13.20 11.38
CA PHE A 193 5.28 -14.52 11.38
C PHE A 193 6.79 -14.38 11.22
N LEU A 194 7.54 -14.91 12.18
CA LEU A 194 9.01 -14.80 12.24
C LEU A 194 9.54 -13.35 12.16
N GLY A 195 8.77 -12.39 12.71
CA GLY A 195 9.14 -10.97 12.71
C GLY A 195 8.76 -10.19 11.44
N PHE A 196 8.10 -10.83 10.47
CA PHE A 196 7.62 -10.18 9.25
C PHE A 196 6.09 -10.25 9.15
N PRO A 197 5.43 -9.32 8.43
CA PRO A 197 4.01 -9.47 8.13
C PRO A 197 3.72 -10.78 7.40
N PHE A 198 2.72 -11.53 7.86
CA PHE A 198 2.44 -12.90 7.42
C PHE A 198 2.20 -13.00 5.91
N HIS A 199 1.46 -12.06 5.34
CA HIS A 199 1.19 -12.02 3.90
C HIS A 199 2.47 -11.87 3.05
N TYR A 200 3.48 -11.12 3.50
CA TYR A 200 4.78 -11.05 2.84
C TYR A 200 5.53 -12.37 2.95
N TRP A 201 5.55 -12.98 4.13
CA TRP A 201 6.19 -14.29 4.30
C TRP A 201 5.51 -15.38 3.43
N TYR A 202 4.18 -15.39 3.41
CA TYR A 202 3.41 -16.36 2.64
C TYR A 202 3.77 -16.25 1.15
N THR A 203 3.74 -15.04 0.61
CA THR A 203 3.98 -14.80 -0.82
C THR A 203 5.45 -14.98 -1.22
N ALA A 204 6.39 -14.53 -0.39
CA ALA A 204 7.81 -14.57 -0.71
C ALA A 204 8.47 -15.92 -0.44
N GLN A 205 8.11 -16.61 0.65
CA GLN A 205 8.80 -17.82 1.11
C GLN A 205 7.94 -19.07 0.99
N PHE A 206 6.73 -19.05 1.55
CA PHE A 206 5.88 -20.25 1.56
C PHE A 206 5.54 -20.73 0.15
N LEU A 207 5.18 -19.84 -0.77
CA LEU A 207 4.88 -20.22 -2.16
C LEU A 207 6.09 -20.86 -2.88
N LEU A 208 7.31 -20.40 -2.60
CA LEU A 208 8.53 -21.00 -3.14
C LEU A 208 8.78 -22.40 -2.56
N ILE A 209 8.65 -22.54 -1.24
CA ILE A 209 8.79 -23.82 -0.55
C ILE A 209 7.74 -24.81 -1.08
N LEU A 210 6.49 -24.37 -1.20
CA LEU A 210 5.40 -25.15 -1.78
C LEU A 210 5.75 -25.61 -3.19
N PHE A 211 6.24 -24.71 -4.05
CA PHE A 211 6.64 -25.07 -5.41
C PHE A 211 7.72 -26.14 -5.45
N VAL A 212 8.79 -25.99 -4.66
CA VAL A 212 9.87 -26.99 -4.57
C VAL A 212 9.35 -28.34 -4.09
N ILE A 213 8.47 -28.36 -3.08
CA ILE A 213 7.83 -29.58 -2.59
C ILE A 213 6.98 -30.23 -3.68
N LEU A 214 6.20 -29.47 -4.45
CA LEU A 214 5.40 -29.99 -5.56
C LEU A 214 6.30 -30.61 -6.65
N CYS A 215 7.44 -29.98 -6.97
CA CYS A 215 8.43 -30.56 -7.89
C CYS A 215 9.00 -31.88 -7.37
N LEU A 216 9.32 -31.96 -6.07
CA LEU A 216 9.82 -33.19 -5.46
C LEU A 216 8.76 -34.30 -5.48
N ILE A 217 7.50 -33.97 -5.14
CA ILE A 217 6.38 -34.90 -5.22
C ILE A 217 6.19 -35.40 -6.65
N TYR A 218 6.27 -34.52 -7.64
CA TYR A 218 6.20 -34.89 -9.05
C TYR A 218 7.30 -35.88 -9.42
N ALA A 219 8.56 -35.57 -9.12
CA ALA A 219 9.70 -36.41 -9.47
C ALA A 219 9.57 -37.82 -8.85
N VAL A 220 9.28 -37.89 -7.54
CA VAL A 220 9.14 -39.17 -6.82
C VAL A 220 7.94 -39.99 -7.34
N THR A 221 6.82 -39.32 -7.61
CA THR A 221 5.60 -40.02 -8.06
C THR A 221 5.75 -40.52 -9.50
N THR A 222 6.36 -39.72 -10.37
CA THR A 222 6.63 -40.10 -11.76
C THR A 222 7.62 -41.26 -11.84
N ASP A 223 8.69 -41.29 -11.03
CA ASP A 223 9.61 -42.44 -10.97
C ASP A 223 8.88 -43.74 -10.57
N ARG A 224 8.00 -43.67 -9.57
CA ARG A 224 7.16 -44.81 -9.17
C ARG A 224 6.21 -45.25 -10.28
N MET A 225 5.64 -44.31 -11.03
CA MET A 225 4.76 -44.61 -12.17
C MET A 225 5.51 -45.22 -13.34
N ASN A 226 6.72 -44.75 -13.65
CA ASN A 226 7.58 -45.29 -14.70
C ASN A 226 7.89 -46.76 -14.40
N LYS A 227 8.28 -47.08 -13.17
CA LYS A 227 8.50 -48.47 -12.71
C LYS A 227 7.24 -49.33 -12.83
N LYS A 228 6.07 -48.80 -12.43
CA LYS A 228 4.79 -49.53 -12.47
C LYS A 228 4.31 -49.84 -13.89
N HIS A 229 4.56 -48.95 -14.83
CA HIS A 229 4.12 -49.08 -16.22
C HIS A 229 5.18 -49.66 -17.15
N ALA A 230 6.28 -50.20 -16.61
CA ALA A 230 7.43 -50.71 -17.36
C ALA A 230 7.98 -49.71 -18.39
N PHE A 231 7.81 -48.41 -18.09
CA PHE A 231 8.35 -47.31 -18.88
C PHE A 231 9.79 -47.06 -18.40
N VAL A 232 10.65 -48.05 -18.64
CA VAL A 232 12.07 -47.99 -18.30
C VAL A 232 12.80 -48.03 -19.63
N GLU A 233 13.60 -47.01 -19.93
CA GLU A 233 14.56 -47.09 -21.03
C GLU A 233 15.44 -48.30 -20.77
N THR A 234 15.36 -49.32 -21.62
CA THR A 234 16.40 -50.34 -21.73
C THR A 234 17.66 -49.62 -22.19
N THR A 235 18.57 -49.36 -21.26
CA THR A 235 19.96 -49.01 -21.55
C THR A 235 20.69 -50.14 -22.23
#